data_AF-A0A845RCI0-F1
#
_entry.id   AF-A0A845RCI0-F1
#
_cell.length_a   1.000
_cell.length_b   1.000
_cell.length_c   1.000
_cell.angle_alpha   90.00
_cell.angle_beta   90.00
_cell.angle_gamma   90.00
#
_symmetry.space_group_name_H-M   'P 1'
#
loop_
_entity.id
_entity.type
_entity.pdbx_description
1 polymer ?
#
loop_
_entity_poly.entity_id
_entity_poly.type
_entity_poly.pdbx_seq_one_letter_code
_entity_poly.pdbx_strand_id
1 'polypeptide(L)'
;MKKNQFHYTISGYRWAPESFHVSKGLTQNSMRNVPLTDEERREVGRLFLTKGFKAAAGYVKHVERTRERQRRKVITYGFRTQEEPRRFVYCPQLYFRTDAALNERLYMFKKIRGVLEEANGRVVTSTECDLDGEYRPVNVKENAVTADFSRPLCIPMGEKVIRDGPEPPYRPYAKAPKKARPHKRRHTAPTR
;
A
#
# COMPACT_ATOMS: atom_id res chain seq x y z
N MET A 1 -15.32 5.42 -27.50
CA MET A 1 -15.16 6.21 -26.26
C MET A 1 -13.68 6.51 -26.06
N LYS A 2 -13.26 7.78 -26.04
CA LYS A 2 -11.86 8.14 -25.73
C LYS A 2 -11.60 7.70 -24.28
N LYS A 3 -10.65 6.79 -24.05
CA LYS A 3 -10.24 6.41 -22.70
C LYS A 3 -9.74 7.67 -22.00
N ASN A 4 -10.31 8.01 -20.85
CA ASN A 4 -9.85 9.12 -20.02
C ASN A 4 -8.37 8.88 -19.69
N GLN A 5 -7.49 9.62 -20.36
CA GLN A 5 -6.06 9.41 -20.25
C GLN A 5 -5.53 10.22 -19.07
N PHE A 6 -5.05 9.52 -18.04
CA PHE A 6 -4.36 10.18 -16.94
C PHE A 6 -3.09 10.86 -17.44
N HIS A 7 -2.94 12.12 -17.06
CA HIS A 7 -1.72 12.91 -17.21
C HIS A 7 -0.81 12.65 -16.02
N TYR A 8 0.48 12.53 -16.29
CA TYR A 8 1.53 12.36 -15.29
C TYR A 8 2.50 13.52 -15.40
N THR A 9 2.92 14.09 -14.28
CA THR A 9 4.02 15.04 -14.19
C THR A 9 5.10 14.44 -13.30
N ILE A 10 6.36 14.60 -13.70
CA ILE A 10 7.51 14.10 -12.96
C ILE A 10 8.47 15.27 -12.83
N SER A 11 8.82 15.60 -11.60
CA SER A 11 9.69 16.74 -11.26
C SER A 11 10.58 16.34 -10.09
N GLY A 12 11.80 16.86 -10.09
CA GLY A 12 12.81 16.51 -9.11
C GLY A 12 14.14 17.15 -9.48
N TYR A 13 15.08 17.07 -8.54
CA TYR A 13 16.41 17.60 -8.71
C TYR A 13 17.37 16.54 -9.23
N ARG A 14 18.13 16.88 -10.28
CA ARG A 14 19.03 15.94 -10.97
C ARG A 14 20.05 15.28 -10.04
N TRP A 15 20.54 16.01 -9.04
CA TRP A 15 21.59 15.55 -8.13
C TRP A 15 21.04 14.93 -6.83
N ALA A 16 19.72 14.89 -6.66
CA ALA A 16 19.04 14.29 -5.52
C ALA A 16 17.90 13.40 -6.03
N PRO A 17 18.19 12.16 -6.48
CA PRO A 17 17.20 11.31 -7.14
C PRO A 17 16.00 10.93 -6.23
N GLU A 18 16.16 10.95 -4.92
CA GLU A 18 15.08 10.82 -3.92
C GLU A 18 14.10 12.00 -3.90
N SER A 19 14.48 13.17 -4.43
CA SER A 19 13.60 14.36 -4.52
C SER A 19 12.55 14.27 -5.63
N PHE A 20 12.64 13.25 -6.49
CA PHE A 20 11.70 13.07 -7.57
C PHE A 20 10.31 12.73 -7.02
N HIS A 21 9.33 13.52 -7.41
CA HIS A 21 7.93 13.31 -7.11
C HIS A 21 7.14 13.18 -8.40
N VAL A 22 6.01 12.49 -8.29
CA VAL A 22 5.12 12.22 -9.41
C VAL A 22 3.73 12.66 -9.03
N SER A 23 3.11 13.45 -9.90
CA SER A 23 1.72 13.83 -9.75
C SER A 23 0.90 13.25 -10.91
N LYS A 24 -0.33 12.84 -10.63
CA LYS A 24 -1.24 12.20 -11.58
C LYS A 24 -2.62 12.85 -11.49
N GLY A 25 -3.22 13.16 -12.64
CA GLY A 25 -4.55 13.78 -12.71
C GLY A 25 -5.24 13.49 -14.03
N LEU A 26 -6.57 13.67 -14.07
CA LEU A 26 -7.33 13.65 -15.33
C LEU A 26 -7.08 14.95 -16.09
N THR A 27 -7.03 16.08 -15.35
CA THR A 27 -6.63 17.40 -15.84
C THR A 27 -5.41 17.90 -15.06
N GLN A 28 -4.74 18.96 -15.54
CA GLN A 28 -3.62 19.58 -14.83
C GLN A 28 -4.03 20.11 -13.45
N ASN A 29 -5.25 20.64 -13.33
CA ASN A 29 -5.77 21.19 -12.07
C ASN A 29 -6.20 20.10 -11.07
N SER A 30 -6.36 18.85 -11.50
CA SER A 30 -6.76 17.73 -10.64
C SER A 30 -5.58 16.82 -10.26
N MET A 31 -4.34 17.32 -10.36
CA MET A 31 -3.16 16.51 -10.10
C MET A 31 -2.99 16.24 -8.61
N ARG A 32 -2.88 14.96 -8.26
CA ARG A 32 -2.57 14.50 -6.91
C ARG A 32 -1.22 13.82 -6.91
N ASN A 33 -0.48 13.99 -5.83
CA ASN A 33 0.80 13.31 -5.66
C ASN A 33 0.57 11.80 -5.52
N VAL A 34 1.34 11.03 -6.28
CA VAL A 34 1.40 9.59 -6.16
C VAL A 34 2.29 9.27 -4.95
N PRO A 35 1.80 8.54 -3.94
CA PRO A 35 2.57 8.28 -2.73
C PRO A 35 3.68 7.26 -3.00
N LEU A 36 4.87 7.71 -3.39
CA LEU A 36 6.02 6.84 -3.65
C LEU A 36 6.94 6.77 -2.43
N THR A 37 7.53 5.59 -2.18
CA THR A 37 8.61 5.39 -1.19
C THR A 37 9.91 6.01 -1.71
N ASP A 38 10.89 6.24 -0.84
CA ASP A 38 12.16 6.89 -1.24
C ASP A 38 12.93 6.06 -2.27
N GLU A 39 12.88 4.73 -2.17
CA GLU A 39 13.46 3.81 -3.16
C GLU A 39 12.77 3.92 -4.52
N GLU A 40 11.43 3.95 -4.53
CA GLU A 40 10.65 4.12 -5.75
C GLU A 40 10.91 5.50 -6.38
N ARG A 41 11.04 6.56 -5.58
CA ARG A 41 11.41 7.91 -6.06
C ARG A 41 12.78 7.91 -6.70
N ARG A 42 13.77 7.28 -6.05
CA ARG A 42 15.12 7.13 -6.61
C ARG A 42 15.10 6.39 -7.95
N GLU A 43 14.33 5.31 -8.08
CA GLU A 43 14.24 4.57 -9.36
C GLU A 43 13.49 5.37 -10.43
N VAL A 44 12.44 6.12 -10.07
CA VAL A 44 11.77 7.07 -10.97
C VAL A 44 12.76 8.11 -11.48
N GLY A 45 13.53 8.74 -10.58
CA GLY A 45 14.55 9.73 -10.94
C GLY A 45 15.61 9.15 -11.87
N ARG A 46 16.14 7.97 -11.54
CA ARG A 46 17.11 7.25 -12.37
C ARG A 46 16.54 6.97 -13.77
N LEU A 47 15.33 6.43 -13.87
CA LEU A 47 14.69 6.13 -15.16
C LEU A 47 14.37 7.39 -15.96
N PHE A 48 13.94 8.46 -15.28
CA PHE A 48 13.65 9.74 -15.91
C PHE A 48 14.91 10.35 -16.53
N LEU A 49 16.02 10.36 -15.79
CA LEU A 49 17.30 10.92 -16.24
C LEU A 49 17.98 10.07 -17.32
N THR A 50 17.89 8.74 -17.24
CA THR A 50 18.61 7.84 -18.17
C THR A 50 17.80 7.41 -19.39
N LYS A 51 16.49 7.17 -19.24
CA LYS A 51 15.61 6.60 -20.28
C LYS A 51 14.47 7.53 -20.68
N GLY A 52 14.34 8.69 -20.00
CA GLY A 52 13.36 9.73 -20.30
C GLY A 52 11.99 9.52 -19.65
N PHE A 53 11.14 10.53 -19.79
CA PHE A 53 9.81 10.61 -19.16
C PHE A 53 8.93 9.37 -19.39
N LYS A 54 8.92 8.80 -20.60
CA LYS A 54 8.06 7.64 -20.92
C LYS A 54 8.43 6.40 -20.11
N ALA A 55 9.72 6.17 -19.86
CA ALA A 55 10.17 5.04 -19.06
C ALA A 55 9.82 5.23 -17.58
N ALA A 56 10.05 6.44 -17.06
CA ALA A 56 9.70 6.78 -15.68
C ALA A 56 8.19 6.71 -15.43
N ALA A 57 7.36 7.30 -16.31
CA ALA A 57 5.90 7.18 -16.22
C ALA A 57 5.42 5.73 -16.38
N GLY A 58 6.12 4.92 -17.18
CA GLY A 58 5.88 3.49 -17.31
C GLY A 58 6.14 2.72 -16.01
N TYR A 59 7.21 3.06 -15.29
CA TYR A 59 7.53 2.51 -13.97
C TYR A 59 6.49 2.90 -12.92
N VAL A 60 6.09 4.18 -12.88
CA VAL A 60 5.04 4.63 -11.94
C VAL A 60 3.74 3.85 -12.17
N LYS A 61 3.34 3.65 -13.42
CA LYS A 61 2.18 2.82 -13.77
C LYS A 61 2.36 1.36 -13.36
N HIS A 62 3.59 0.83 -13.41
CA HIS A 62 3.89 -0.51 -12.91
C HIS A 62 3.67 -0.57 -11.40
N VAL A 63 4.26 0.36 -10.64
CA VAL A 63 4.10 0.46 -9.18
C VAL A 63 2.63 0.60 -8.78
N GLU A 64 1.88 1.51 -9.40
CA GLU A 64 0.44 1.69 -9.13
C GLU A 64 -0.34 0.39 -9.37
N ARG A 65 -0.11 -0.28 -10.49
CA ARG A 65 -0.79 -1.54 -10.81
C ARG A 65 -0.37 -2.67 -9.89
N THR A 66 0.89 -2.73 -9.48
CA THR A 66 1.31 -3.80 -8.58
C THR A 66 0.74 -3.61 -7.20
N ARG A 67 0.71 -2.37 -6.70
CA ARG A 67 0.02 -2.05 -5.44
C ARG A 67 -1.47 -2.37 -5.52
N GLU A 68 -2.13 -2.05 -6.62
CA GLU A 68 -3.54 -2.40 -6.83
C GLU A 68 -3.77 -3.92 -6.86
N ARG A 69 -2.88 -4.69 -7.49
CA ARG A 69 -2.91 -6.16 -7.45
C ARG A 69 -2.67 -6.74 -6.05
N GLN A 70 -1.86 -6.05 -5.24
CA GLN A 70 -1.53 -6.42 -3.87
C GLN A 70 -2.54 -5.89 -2.84
N ARG A 71 -3.42 -4.98 -3.23
CA ARG A 71 -4.50 -4.52 -2.37
C ARG A 71 -5.47 -5.68 -2.16
N ARG A 72 -5.51 -6.15 -0.93
CA ARG A 72 -6.43 -7.19 -0.47
C ARG A 72 -7.29 -6.61 0.62
N LYS A 73 -8.57 -6.99 0.62
CA LYS A 73 -9.44 -6.74 1.77
C LYS A 73 -8.94 -7.60 2.92
N VAL A 74 -8.81 -6.99 4.09
CA VAL A 74 -8.32 -7.66 5.28
C VAL A 74 -9.35 -7.60 6.39
N ILE A 75 -9.36 -8.67 7.18
CA ILE A 75 -10.20 -8.82 8.36
C ILE A 75 -9.31 -9.21 9.53
N THR A 76 -9.80 -8.92 10.72
CA THR A 76 -9.23 -9.39 11.98
C THR A 76 -10.33 -9.99 12.83
N TYR A 77 -9.93 -10.82 13.80
CA TYR A 77 -10.85 -11.28 14.83
C TYR A 77 -10.81 -10.34 16.02
N GLY A 78 -11.98 -10.13 16.59
CA GLY A 78 -12.15 -9.46 17.88
C GLY A 78 -13.13 -10.22 18.75
N PHE A 79 -13.35 -9.68 19.93
CA PHE A 79 -14.26 -10.20 20.94
C PHE A 79 -15.10 -9.05 21.48
N ARG A 80 -16.36 -9.33 21.82
CA ARG A 80 -17.17 -8.33 22.54
C ARG A 80 -16.60 -8.12 23.93
N THR A 81 -16.90 -6.99 24.53
CA THR A 81 -16.52 -6.72 25.90
C THR A 81 -17.61 -7.17 26.87
N GLN A 82 -17.24 -7.64 28.06
CA GLN A 82 -18.19 -8.10 29.07
C GLN A 82 -19.00 -6.94 29.67
N GLU A 83 -18.34 -5.81 29.88
CA GLU A 83 -18.88 -4.62 30.52
C GLU A 83 -19.90 -3.92 29.60
N GLU A 84 -19.57 -3.77 28.31
CA GLU A 84 -20.42 -3.11 27.33
C GLU A 84 -20.64 -3.96 26.06
N PRO A 85 -21.85 -4.51 25.82
CA PRO A 85 -22.10 -5.40 24.69
C PRO A 85 -21.92 -4.77 23.30
N ARG A 86 -21.88 -3.43 23.22
CA ARG A 86 -21.70 -2.66 21.97
C ARG A 86 -20.23 -2.40 21.65
N ARG A 87 -19.32 -2.56 22.62
CA ARG A 87 -17.88 -2.42 22.41
C ARG A 87 -17.26 -3.78 22.10
N PHE A 88 -16.12 -3.72 21.43
CA PHE A 88 -15.34 -4.89 21.07
C PHE A 88 -13.86 -4.55 21.10
N VAL A 89 -13.05 -5.56 21.37
CA VAL A 89 -11.60 -5.49 21.44
C VAL A 89 -11.04 -6.35 20.31
N TYR A 90 -10.01 -5.86 19.64
CA TYR A 90 -9.30 -6.58 18.59
C TYR A 90 -7.84 -6.14 18.52
N CYS A 91 -7.00 -6.92 17.85
CA CYS A 91 -5.58 -6.63 17.69
C CYS A 91 -5.31 -6.09 16.27
N PRO A 92 -5.05 -4.78 16.07
CA PRO A 92 -4.85 -4.20 14.74
C PRO A 92 -3.64 -4.75 13.97
N GLN A 93 -2.65 -5.27 14.70
CA GLN A 93 -1.41 -5.85 14.15
C GLN A 93 -1.64 -7.27 13.61
N LEU A 94 -2.66 -7.96 14.12
CA LEU A 94 -3.00 -9.32 13.71
C LEU A 94 -4.19 -9.28 12.77
N TYR A 95 -3.93 -9.32 11.48
CA TYR A 95 -4.95 -9.34 10.44
C TYR A 95 -4.58 -10.33 9.35
N PHE A 96 -5.57 -10.76 8.59
CA PHE A 96 -5.41 -11.71 7.51
C PHE A 96 -6.33 -11.34 6.35
N ARG A 97 -6.09 -11.95 5.20
CA ARG A 97 -6.88 -11.68 4.00
C ARG A 97 -8.30 -12.22 4.17
N THR A 98 -9.27 -11.53 3.59
CA THR A 98 -10.65 -12.02 3.56
C THR A 98 -10.78 -13.37 2.85
N ASP A 99 -9.94 -13.66 1.87
CA ASP A 99 -9.92 -14.90 1.08
C ASP A 99 -8.93 -15.96 1.60
N ALA A 100 -8.35 -15.75 2.80
CA ALA A 100 -7.44 -16.71 3.43
C ALA A 100 -8.10 -18.08 3.65
N ALA A 101 -7.29 -19.14 3.52
CA ALA A 101 -7.73 -20.50 3.78
C ALA A 101 -8.20 -20.68 5.23
N LEU A 102 -9.12 -21.62 5.47
CA LEU A 102 -9.70 -21.85 6.81
C LEU A 102 -8.62 -22.08 7.87
N ASN A 103 -7.56 -22.80 7.51
CA ASN A 103 -6.43 -23.16 8.35
C ASN A 103 -5.72 -21.90 8.88
N GLU A 104 -5.47 -20.94 7.99
CA GLU A 104 -4.83 -19.66 8.33
C GLU A 104 -5.74 -18.82 9.21
N ARG A 105 -7.04 -18.79 8.89
CA ARG A 105 -8.05 -18.10 9.71
C ARG A 105 -8.10 -18.65 11.13
N LEU A 106 -8.14 -19.97 11.28
CA LEU A 106 -8.13 -20.64 12.59
C LEU A 106 -6.82 -20.41 13.36
N TYR A 107 -5.69 -20.45 12.66
CA TYR A 107 -4.39 -20.11 13.26
C TYR A 107 -4.39 -18.67 13.80
N MET A 108 -4.84 -17.71 13.00
CA MET A 108 -4.93 -16.30 13.41
C MET A 108 -5.90 -16.09 14.56
N PHE A 109 -7.05 -16.77 14.55
CA PHE A 109 -8.00 -16.74 15.65
C PHE A 109 -7.36 -17.22 16.96
N LYS A 110 -6.70 -18.39 16.94
CA LYS A 110 -5.99 -18.94 18.11
C LYS A 110 -4.88 -18.00 18.59
N LYS A 111 -4.15 -17.38 17.66
CA LYS A 111 -3.08 -16.43 17.98
C LYS A 111 -3.61 -15.17 18.67
N ILE A 112 -4.67 -14.57 18.14
CA ILE A 112 -5.31 -13.40 18.75
C ILE A 112 -5.87 -13.74 20.12
N ARG A 113 -6.52 -14.91 20.23
CA ARG A 113 -7.04 -15.41 21.50
C ARG A 113 -5.92 -15.61 22.53
N GLY A 114 -4.81 -16.23 22.14
CA GLY A 114 -3.65 -16.43 23.02
C GLY A 114 -3.07 -15.13 23.56
N VAL A 115 -2.90 -14.11 22.70
CA VAL A 115 -2.42 -12.77 23.12
C VAL A 115 -3.36 -12.13 24.14
N LEU A 116 -4.67 -12.28 23.97
CA LEU A 116 -5.63 -11.76 24.94
C LEU A 116 -5.67 -12.61 26.21
N GLU A 117 -5.51 -13.93 26.12
CA GLU A 117 -5.46 -14.85 27.27
C GLU A 117 -4.25 -14.55 28.18
N GLU A 118 -3.10 -14.12 27.65
CA GLU A 118 -1.94 -13.70 28.44
C GLU A 118 -2.28 -12.60 29.47
N ALA A 119 -3.23 -11.72 29.14
CA ALA A 119 -3.72 -10.66 30.02
C ALA A 119 -5.08 -11.00 30.67
N ASN A 120 -5.51 -12.27 30.69
CA ASN A 120 -6.85 -12.69 31.12
C ASN A 120 -8.00 -11.97 30.39
N GLY A 121 -7.77 -11.55 29.15
CA GLY A 121 -8.71 -10.75 28.35
C GLY A 121 -8.78 -9.28 28.76
N ARG A 122 -8.00 -8.84 29.75
CA ARG A 122 -7.98 -7.45 30.24
C ARG A 122 -7.19 -6.57 29.27
N VAL A 123 -7.85 -5.57 28.72
CA VAL A 123 -7.23 -4.58 27.83
C VAL A 123 -7.43 -3.19 28.42
N VAL A 124 -6.31 -2.50 28.70
CA VAL A 124 -6.32 -1.13 29.18
C VAL A 124 -6.75 -0.21 28.04
N THR A 125 -7.81 0.57 28.27
CA THR A 125 -8.40 1.46 27.27
C THR A 125 -8.04 2.92 27.51
N SER A 126 -7.99 3.35 28.77
CA SER A 126 -7.52 4.67 29.15
C SER A 126 -6.80 4.63 30.48
N THR A 127 -5.89 5.57 30.67
CA THR A 127 -5.24 5.85 31.94
C THR A 127 -5.62 7.25 32.36
N GLU A 128 -6.27 7.36 33.50
CA GLU A 128 -6.64 8.63 34.11
C GLU A 128 -5.68 8.89 35.27
N CYS A 129 -5.30 10.14 35.47
CA CYS A 129 -4.50 10.53 36.63
C CYS A 129 -4.87 11.95 37.04
N ASP A 130 -4.75 12.19 38.33
CA ASP A 130 -4.78 13.54 38.87
C ASP A 130 -3.39 14.15 38.68
N LEU A 131 -3.30 15.48 38.65
CA LEU A 131 -2.01 16.17 38.63
C LEU A 131 -1.84 16.88 39.96
N ASP A 132 -0.69 16.71 40.61
CA ASP A 132 -0.30 17.65 41.65
C ASP A 132 -0.05 19.03 41.00
N GLY A 133 -0.09 20.12 41.78
CA GLY A 133 0.06 21.48 41.25
C GLY A 133 1.37 21.74 40.47
N GLU A 134 2.29 20.77 40.44
CA GLU A 134 3.52 20.75 39.65
C GLU A 134 3.39 19.90 38.35
N TYR A 135 2.17 19.52 37.95
CA TYR A 135 1.87 18.69 36.78
C TYR A 135 2.48 17.27 36.82
N ARG A 136 2.75 16.72 38.01
CA ARG A 136 3.18 15.32 38.16
C ARG A 136 1.94 14.45 38.36
N PRO A 137 1.90 13.26 37.74
CA PRO A 137 0.76 12.37 37.86
C PRO A 137 0.66 11.77 39.27
N VAL A 138 -0.49 11.97 39.89
CA VAL A 138 -0.92 11.41 41.18
C VAL A 138 -2.20 10.59 40.92
N ASN A 139 -2.48 9.57 41.74
CA ASN A 139 -3.70 8.73 41.63
C ASN A 139 -3.97 8.16 40.23
N VAL A 140 -2.96 7.52 39.62
CA VAL A 140 -3.13 6.88 38.31
C VAL A 140 -4.14 5.73 38.40
N LYS A 141 -5.21 5.81 37.62
CA LYS A 141 -6.26 4.80 37.46
C LYS A 141 -6.25 4.28 36.04
N GLU A 142 -6.21 2.97 35.90
CA GLU A 142 -6.28 2.32 34.59
C GLU A 142 -7.69 1.78 34.36
N ASN A 143 -8.39 2.35 33.37
CA ASN A 143 -9.67 1.84 32.93
C ASN A 143 -9.44 0.72 31.94
N ALA A 144 -9.65 -0.51 32.40
CA ALA A 144 -9.52 -1.70 31.59
C ALA A 144 -10.88 -2.32 31.28
N VAL A 145 -10.94 -3.01 30.15
CA VAL A 145 -12.13 -3.68 29.65
C VAL A 145 -11.79 -5.15 29.38
N THR A 146 -12.73 -6.05 29.66
CA THR A 146 -12.51 -7.49 29.59
C THR A 146 -13.14 -8.06 28.33
N ALA A 147 -12.33 -8.78 27.54
CA ALA A 147 -12.80 -9.48 26.36
C ALA A 147 -13.62 -10.73 26.73
N ASP A 148 -14.81 -10.86 26.14
CA ASP A 148 -15.66 -12.03 26.20
C ASP A 148 -15.30 -13.02 25.07
N PHE A 149 -14.51 -14.04 25.43
CA PHE A 149 -14.08 -15.08 24.50
C PHE A 149 -15.21 -15.94 23.93
N SER A 150 -16.39 -15.94 24.56
CA SER A 150 -17.56 -16.69 24.07
C SER A 150 -18.22 -16.03 22.86
N ARG A 151 -17.93 -14.74 22.60
CA ARG A 151 -18.56 -13.93 21.55
C ARG A 151 -17.53 -13.37 20.57
N PRO A 152 -16.91 -14.23 19.74
CA PRO A 152 -15.98 -13.79 18.71
C PRO A 152 -16.70 -13.07 17.57
N LEU A 153 -15.99 -12.15 16.91
CA LEU A 153 -16.49 -11.34 15.82
C LEU A 153 -15.42 -11.08 14.76
N CYS A 154 -15.87 -10.94 13.51
CA CYS A 154 -15.01 -10.59 12.39
C CYS A 154 -15.12 -9.09 12.11
N ILE A 155 -13.98 -8.38 12.13
CA ILE A 155 -13.93 -6.94 11.92
C ILE A 155 -13.29 -6.65 10.56
N PRO A 156 -13.98 -5.96 9.63
CA PRO A 156 -13.38 -5.50 8.39
C PRO A 156 -12.41 -4.35 8.67
N MET A 157 -11.17 -4.51 8.21
CA MET A 157 -10.09 -3.54 8.41
C MET A 157 -9.78 -2.72 7.14
N GLY A 158 -10.66 -2.79 6.14
CA GLY A 158 -10.49 -2.15 4.84
C GLY A 158 -9.53 -2.90 3.92
N GLU A 159 -8.85 -2.15 3.04
CA GLU A 159 -7.87 -2.68 2.10
C GLU A 159 -6.45 -2.40 2.58
N LYS A 160 -5.60 -3.43 2.59
CA LYS A 160 -4.17 -3.30 2.84
C LYS A 160 -3.37 -3.91 1.69
N VAL A 161 -2.16 -3.39 1.50
CA VAL A 161 -1.19 -3.93 0.54
C VAL A 161 -0.53 -5.15 1.19
N ILE A 162 -0.76 -6.35 0.66
CA ILE A 162 -0.14 -7.60 1.11
C ILE A 162 0.73 -8.14 -0.03
N ARG A 163 2.00 -8.41 0.26
CA ARG A 163 2.98 -8.94 -0.70
C ARG A 163 3.02 -10.47 -0.60
N ASP A 164 2.35 -11.16 -1.52
CA ASP A 164 2.31 -12.63 -1.57
C ASP A 164 3.58 -13.28 -2.19
N GLY A 165 4.52 -12.49 -2.71
CA GLY A 165 5.74 -12.98 -3.35
C GLY A 165 6.59 -11.89 -4.01
N PRO A 166 7.78 -12.23 -4.54
CA PRO A 166 8.66 -11.27 -5.22
C PRO A 166 8.02 -10.74 -6.50
N GLU A 167 7.95 -9.42 -6.61
CA GLU A 167 7.41 -8.79 -7.81
C GLU A 167 8.38 -8.91 -9.00
N PRO A 168 7.88 -9.20 -10.21
CA PRO A 168 8.72 -9.15 -11.39
C PRO A 168 9.24 -7.71 -11.60
N PRO A 169 10.56 -7.53 -11.79
CA PRO A 169 11.15 -6.20 -11.91
C PRO A 169 10.62 -5.49 -13.15
N TYR A 170 10.42 -4.18 -13.04
CA TYR A 170 10.01 -3.37 -14.19
C TYR A 170 11.10 -3.39 -15.26
N ARG A 171 10.74 -3.82 -16.47
CA ARG A 171 11.61 -3.75 -17.65
C ARG A 171 11.04 -2.73 -18.62
N PRO A 172 11.71 -1.57 -18.81
CA PRO A 172 11.29 -0.60 -19.80
C PRO A 172 11.23 -1.24 -21.18
N TYR A 173 10.15 -0.99 -21.91
CA TYR A 173 9.96 -1.51 -23.26
C TYR A 173 11.09 -1.05 -24.19
N ALA A 174 11.89 -1.97 -24.71
CA ALA A 174 12.83 -1.69 -25.77
C ALA A 174 12.04 -1.40 -27.05
N LYS A 175 12.28 -0.26 -27.70
CA LYS A 175 11.69 0.01 -29.00
C LYS A 175 12.09 -1.13 -29.95
N ALA A 176 11.11 -1.75 -30.61
CA ALA A 176 11.39 -2.74 -31.64
C ALA A 176 12.40 -2.14 -32.64
N PRO A 177 13.44 -2.90 -33.05
CA PRO A 177 14.39 -2.41 -34.04
C PRO A 177 13.60 -1.97 -35.27
N LYS A 178 13.89 -0.76 -35.76
CA LYS A 178 13.27 -0.26 -36.99
C LYS A 178 13.60 -1.28 -38.08
N LYS A 179 12.60 -1.98 -38.62
CA LYS A 179 12.79 -2.83 -39.79
C LYS A 179 13.50 -1.99 -40.86
N ALA A 180 14.63 -2.50 -41.37
CA ALA A 180 15.36 -1.84 -42.43
C ALA A 180 14.39 -1.50 -43.57
N ARG A 181 14.39 -0.24 -44.01
CA ARG A 181 13.57 0.15 -45.17
C ARG A 181 14.07 -0.66 -46.37
N PRO A 182 13.18 -1.31 -47.16
CA PRO A 182 13.62 -2.00 -48.35
C PRO A 182 14.34 -1.01 -49.27
N HIS A 183 15.53 -1.40 -49.74
CA HIS A 183 16.33 -0.62 -50.65
C HIS A 183 15.51 -0.36 -51.93
N LYS A 184 15.19 0.90 -52.24
CA LYS A 184 14.55 1.24 -53.52
C LYS A 184 15.53 0.80 -54.63
N ARG A 185 15.13 -0.12 -55.50
CA ARG A 185 15.85 -0.40 -56.75
C ARG A 185 15.87 0.90 -57.55
N ARG A 186 17.06 1.39 -57.91
CA ARG A 186 17.19 2.45 -58.91
C ARG A 186 16.68 1.86 -60.21
N HIS A 187 15.71 2.53 -60.84
CA HIS A 187 15.31 2.21 -62.20
C HIS A 187 16.51 2.45 -63.11
N THR A 188 17.06 1.38 -63.69
CA THR A 188 17.99 1.47 -64.81
C THR A 188 17.20 2.01 -66.00
N ALA A 189 17.64 3.16 -66.53
CA ALA A 189 17.10 3.71 -67.77
C ALA A 189 17.33 2.71 -68.91
N PRO A 190 16.41 2.59 -69.89
CA PRO A 190 16.61 1.72 -71.03
C PRO A 190 17.69 2.31 -71.93
N THR A 191 18.77 1.55 -72.13
CA THR A 191 19.76 1.83 -73.17
C THR A 191 19.08 1.69 -74.53
N ARG A 192 19.16 2.73 -75.36
CA ARG A 192 18.72 2.73 -76.76
C ARG A 192 19.64 1.86 -77.60
#